data_AF-A0AA45RQY4-F1
#
_entry.id   AF-A0AA45RQY4-F1
#
_cell.length_a   1.000
_cell.length_b   1.000
_cell.length_c   1.000
_cell.angle_alpha   90.00
_cell.angle_beta   90.00
_cell.angle_gamma   90.00
#
_symmetry.space_group_name_H-M   'P 1'
#
loop_
_entity.id
_entity.type
_entity.pdbx_description
1 polymer ?
#
loop_
_entity_poly.entity_id
_entity_poly.type
_entity_poly.pdbx_seq_one_letter_code
_entity_poly.pdbx_strand_id
1 'polypeptide(L)'
;MRVQFLLDAYRRLESTAGRATSTEEQMLAFESAIADVQLLGDPEQVKAVVEFCGHYKANNSGGIGKVLDLLRRDLRDELELKGEVDGRVFFRFERKK
;
A
#
# COMPACT_ATOMS: atom_id res chain seq x y z
N MET A 1 0.12 14.12 11.91
CA MET A 1 -1.05 13.23 11.65
C MET A 1 -1.02 12.64 10.25
N ARG A 2 -0.82 13.45 9.19
CA ARG A 2 -0.72 12.99 7.79
C ARG A 2 0.42 12.01 7.53
N VAL A 3 1.65 12.34 7.95
CA VAL A 3 2.83 11.46 7.86
C VAL A 3 2.59 10.09 8.50
N GLN A 4 1.98 10.06 9.68
CA GLN A 4 1.72 8.81 10.40
C GLN A 4 0.73 7.93 9.63
N PHE A 5 -0.36 8.51 9.14
CA PHE A 5 -1.32 7.81 8.27
C PHE A 5 -0.64 7.23 7.03
N LEU A 6 0.13 8.04 6.29
CA LEU A 6 0.78 7.62 5.06
C LEU A 6 1.78 6.48 5.33
N LEU A 7 2.56 6.59 6.41
CA LEU A 7 3.53 5.59 6.82
C LEU A 7 2.87 4.27 7.25
N ASP A 8 1.81 4.33 8.04
CA ASP A 8 1.11 3.14 8.54
C ASP A 8 0.36 2.42 7.42
N ALA A 9 -0.37 3.17 6.58
CA ALA A 9 -1.04 2.62 5.40
C ALA A 9 -0.02 1.96 4.46
N TYR A 10 1.09 2.64 4.17
CA TYR A 10 2.17 2.10 3.33
C TYR A 10 2.73 0.80 3.92
N ARG A 11 3.06 0.76 5.21
CA ARG A 11 3.65 -0.42 5.86
C ARG A 11 2.69 -1.61 5.88
N ARG A 12 1.42 -1.39 6.20
CA ARG A 12 0.40 -2.44 6.24
C ARG A 12 0.16 -3.03 4.84
N LEU A 13 0.01 -2.17 3.82
CA LEU A 13 -0.16 -2.61 2.43
C LEU A 13 1.10 -3.30 1.89
N GLU A 14 2.29 -2.73 2.14
CA GLU A 14 3.56 -3.32 1.72
C GLU A 14 3.69 -4.70 2.35
N SER A 15 3.43 -4.86 3.64
CA SER A 15 3.71 -6.09 4.39
C SER A 15 3.05 -7.35 3.81
N THR A 16 1.94 -7.21 3.11
CA THR A 16 1.17 -8.31 2.50
C THR A 16 1.43 -8.46 1.00
N ALA A 17 1.85 -7.38 0.34
CA ALA A 17 2.16 -7.40 -1.08
C ALA A 17 3.34 -8.34 -1.38
N GLY A 18 3.25 -9.08 -2.49
CA GLY A 18 4.30 -10.01 -2.93
C GLY A 18 4.43 -11.28 -2.08
N ARG A 19 3.41 -11.62 -1.28
CA ARG A 19 3.34 -12.92 -0.57
C ARG A 19 2.44 -13.90 -1.31
N ALA A 20 2.83 -15.17 -1.30
CA ALA A 20 1.97 -16.28 -1.76
C ALA A 20 0.89 -16.63 -0.73
N THR A 21 1.19 -16.44 0.56
CA THR A 21 0.28 -16.68 1.67
C THR A 21 0.42 -15.57 2.71
N SER A 22 -0.72 -15.12 3.23
CA SER A 22 -0.82 -14.11 4.29
C SER A 22 -1.48 -14.74 5.52
N THR A 23 -1.09 -14.32 6.72
CA THR A 23 -1.80 -14.68 7.95
C THR A 23 -3.11 -13.90 8.06
N GLU A 24 -4.06 -14.35 8.89
CA GLU A 24 -5.31 -13.62 9.14
C GLU A 24 -5.05 -12.19 9.64
N GLU A 25 -4.10 -12.02 10.57
CA GLU A 25 -3.67 -10.71 11.07
C GLU A 25 -3.17 -9.80 9.93
N GLN A 26 -2.43 -10.36 8.96
CA GLN A 26 -1.96 -9.62 7.79
C GLN A 26 -3.11 -9.22 6.87
N MET A 27 -4.11 -10.10 6.67
CA MET A 27 -5.30 -9.78 5.88
C MET A 27 -6.10 -8.64 6.53
N LEU A 28 -6.34 -8.71 7.84
CA LEU A 28 -7.03 -7.65 8.59
C LEU A 28 -6.27 -6.32 8.56
N ALA A 29 -4.93 -6.37 8.68
CA ALA A 29 -4.11 -5.17 8.56
C ALA A 29 -4.18 -4.54 7.16
N PHE A 30 -4.27 -5.37 6.12
CA PHE A 30 -4.45 -4.91 4.74
C PHE A 30 -5.81 -4.24 4.55
N GLU A 31 -6.89 -4.88 5.01
CA GLU A 31 -8.26 -4.33 4.96
C GLU A 31 -8.36 -2.99 5.71
N SER A 32 -7.77 -2.91 6.90
CA SER A 32 -7.71 -1.65 7.66
C SER A 32 -6.97 -0.56 6.90
N ALA A 33 -5.85 -0.87 6.25
CA ALA A 33 -5.10 0.12 5.49
C ALA A 33 -5.87 0.60 4.24
N ILE A 34 -6.62 -0.27 3.58
CA ILE A 34 -7.52 0.11 2.48
C ILE A 34 -8.60 1.09 2.98
N ALA A 35 -9.22 0.80 4.14
CA ALA A 35 -10.21 1.69 4.75
C ALA A 35 -9.60 3.04 5.12
N ASP A 36 -8.40 3.05 5.71
CA ASP A 36 -7.67 4.28 6.07
C ASP A 36 -7.43 5.15 4.83
N VAL A 37 -6.99 4.56 3.71
CA VAL A 37 -6.74 5.30 2.46
C VAL A 37 -8.05 5.81 1.85
N GLN A 38 -9.15 5.07 1.93
CA GLN A 38 -10.45 5.55 1.46
C GLN A 38 -10.97 6.75 2.25
N LEU A 39 -10.67 6.80 3.55
CA LEU A 39 -11.16 7.85 4.45
C LEU A 39 -10.25 9.08 4.50
N LEU A 40 -8.94 8.86 4.51
CA LEU A 40 -7.93 9.89 4.79
C LEU A 40 -7.04 10.19 3.58
N GLY A 41 -7.12 9.41 2.51
CA GLY A 41 -6.34 9.61 1.30
C GLY A 41 -6.78 10.83 0.50
N ASP A 42 -5.87 11.34 -0.34
CA ASP A 42 -6.25 12.34 -1.33
C ASP A 42 -7.02 11.69 -2.51
N PRO A 43 -7.62 12.48 -3.42
CA PRO A 43 -8.42 11.95 -4.51
C PRO A 43 -7.67 10.97 -5.42
N GLU A 44 -6.36 11.12 -5.60
CA GLU A 44 -5.56 10.23 -6.46
C GLU A 44 -5.35 8.88 -5.76
N GLN A 45 -5.01 8.90 -4.47
CA GLN A 45 -4.90 7.72 -3.61
C GLN A 45 -6.22 6.94 -3.54
N VAL A 46 -7.33 7.63 -3.28
CA VAL A 46 -8.67 7.02 -3.18
C VAL A 46 -9.06 6.37 -4.50
N LYS A 47 -8.84 7.06 -5.63
CA LYS A 47 -9.12 6.51 -6.97
C LYS A 47 -8.30 5.25 -7.25
N ALA A 48 -7.01 5.27 -6.92
CA ALA A 48 -6.13 4.10 -7.11
C ALA A 48 -6.58 2.89 -6.27
N VAL A 49 -7.06 3.12 -5.04
CA VAL A 49 -7.63 2.06 -4.20
C VAL A 49 -8.92 1.49 -4.78
N VAL A 50 -9.82 2.34 -5.29
CA VAL A 50 -11.06 1.89 -5.92
C VAL A 50 -10.77 1.04 -7.17
N GLU A 51 -9.84 1.49 -8.01
CA GLU A 51 -9.38 0.73 -9.18
C GLU A 51 -8.79 -0.62 -8.76
N PHE A 52 -7.89 -0.63 -7.78
CA PHE A 52 -7.30 -1.86 -7.23
C PHE A 52 -8.37 -2.83 -6.73
N CYS A 53 -9.32 -2.37 -5.90
CA CYS A 53 -10.39 -3.21 -5.36
C CYS A 53 -11.30 -3.76 -6.46
N GLY A 54 -11.59 -2.97 -7.50
CA GLY A 54 -12.35 -3.42 -8.67
C GLY A 54 -11.63 -4.53 -9.43
N HIS A 55 -10.34 -4.34 -9.72
CA HIS A 55 -9.52 -5.35 -10.39
C HIS A 55 -9.33 -6.62 -9.55
N TYR A 56 -9.10 -6.48 -8.25
CA TYR A 56 -8.93 -7.61 -7.34
C TYR A 56 -10.20 -8.47 -7.29
N LYS A 57 -11.39 -7.85 -7.22
CA LYS A 57 -12.67 -8.57 -7.27
C LYS A 57 -12.90 -9.30 -8.59
N ALA A 58 -12.47 -8.72 -9.71
CA ALA A 58 -12.69 -9.30 -11.04
C ALA A 58 -11.74 -10.46 -11.37
N ASN A 59 -10.46 -10.33 -11.02
CA ASN A 59 -9.40 -11.22 -11.51
C ASN A 59 -8.71 -12.04 -10.40
N ASN A 60 -9.12 -11.86 -9.14
CA ASN A 60 -8.43 -12.39 -7.95
C ASN A 60 -6.91 -12.13 -7.95
N SER A 61 -6.52 -11.06 -8.66
CA SER A 61 -5.15 -10.67 -8.91
C SER A 61 -5.17 -9.19 -9.28
N GLY A 62 -4.27 -8.43 -8.67
CA GLY A 62 -4.20 -7.00 -8.85
C GLY A 62 -2.95 -6.48 -8.17
N GLY A 63 -2.20 -5.63 -8.88
CA GLY A 63 -1.04 -4.98 -8.30
C GLY A 63 -1.47 -3.80 -7.44
N ILE A 64 -1.29 -3.88 -6.12
CA ILE A 64 -1.42 -2.73 -5.20
C ILE A 64 -0.32 -1.66 -5.45
N GLY A 65 0.50 -1.85 -6.47
CA GLY A 65 1.69 -1.05 -6.70
C GLY A 65 1.42 0.43 -6.88
N LYS A 66 0.39 0.78 -7.67
CA LYS A 66 -0.01 2.17 -7.88
C LYS A 66 -0.37 2.87 -6.57
N VAL A 67 -1.11 2.21 -5.67
CA VAL A 67 -1.48 2.77 -4.36
C VAL A 67 -0.23 3.01 -3.51
N LEU A 68 0.67 2.02 -3.45
CA LEU A 68 1.92 2.13 -2.71
C LEU A 68 2.86 3.22 -3.25
N ASP A 69 2.88 3.45 -4.56
CA ASP A 69 3.71 4.50 -5.18
C ASP A 69 3.17 5.90 -4.86
N LEU A 70 1.85 6.09 -4.88
CA LEU A 70 1.20 7.33 -4.45
C LEU A 70 1.46 7.62 -2.98
N LEU A 71 1.21 6.64 -2.10
CA LEU A 71 1.49 6.76 -0.67
C LEU A 71 2.96 7.11 -0.40
N ARG A 72 3.89 6.52 -1.15
CA ARG A 72 5.32 6.79 -1.02
C ARG A 72 5.68 8.21 -1.49
N ARG A 73 5.14 8.65 -2.63
CA ARG A 73 5.34 10.00 -3.16
C ARG A 73 4.89 11.03 -2.13
N ASP A 74 3.63 10.94 -1.70
CA ASP A 74 3.04 11.94 -0.82
C ASP A 74 3.71 11.91 0.57
N LEU A 75 4.15 10.74 1.06
CA LEU A 75 4.92 10.65 2.29
C LEU A 75 6.26 11.38 2.19
N ARG A 76 6.94 11.29 1.04
CA ARG A 76 8.22 11.97 0.84
C ARG A 76 8.05 13.47 0.70
N ASP A 77 6.98 13.90 0.04
CA ASP A 77 6.63 15.31 -0.10
C ASP A 77 6.34 15.93 1.27
N GLU A 78 5.57 15.24 2.11
CA GLU A 78 5.29 15.65 3.50
C GLU A 78 6.55 15.69 4.39
N LEU A 79 7.59 14.95 4.02
CA LEU A 79 8.89 14.94 4.73
C LEU A 79 9.93 15.85 4.05
N GLU A 80 9.55 16.62 3.03
CA GLU A 80 10.43 17.51 2.26
C GLU A 80 11.66 16.79 1.67
N LEU A 81 11.53 15.49 1.37
CA LEU A 81 12.62 14.65 0.87
C LEU A 81 12.77 14.84 -0.65
N LYS A 82 13.81 15.58 -1.06
CA LYS A 82 14.09 15.85 -2.47
C LYS A 82 14.40 14.57 -3.27
N GLY A 83 13.95 14.56 -4.53
CA GLY A 83 14.28 13.55 -5.54
C GLY A 83 13.17 12.53 -5.80
N GLU A 84 12.97 12.22 -7.08
CA GLU A 84 12.11 11.12 -7.54
C GLU A 84 12.71 9.80 -7.08
N VAL A 85 11.86 8.92 -6.55
CA VAL A 85 12.29 7.60 -6.10
C VAL A 85 11.53 6.56 -6.88
N ASP A 86 12.10 6.20 -8.01
CA ASP A 86 11.59 5.10 -8.81
C ASP A 86 12.12 3.76 -8.30
N GLY A 87 11.40 2.67 -8.60
CA GLY A 87 11.81 1.30 -8.26
C GLY A 87 11.56 0.89 -6.81
N ARG A 88 10.29 0.77 -6.41
CA ARG A 88 9.94 0.07 -5.15
C ARG A 88 10.28 -1.42 -5.26
N VAL A 89 11.11 -1.91 -4.34
CA VAL A 89 11.44 -3.33 -4.23
C VAL A 89 10.77 -3.90 -2.98
N PHE A 90 10.07 -5.04 -3.14
CA PHE A 90 9.57 -5.81 -2.00
C PHE A 90 10.69 -6.69 -1.48
N PHE A 91 11.28 -6.33 -0.33
CA PHE A 91 12.29 -7.18 0.31
C PHE A 91 11.61 -8.20 1.22
N ARG A 92 11.91 -9.49 1.01
CA ARG A 92 11.35 -10.61 1.78
C ARG A 92 12.45 -11.59 2.16
N PHE A 93 12.48 -11.98 3.43
CA PHE A 93 13.32 -13.09 3.87
C PHE A 93 12.71 -14.41 3.40
N GLU A 94 13.54 -15.26 2.79
CA GLU A 94 13.19 -16.66 2.60
C GLU A 94 13.16 -17.34 3.97
N ARG A 95 11.98 -17.79 4.39
CA ARG A 95 11.83 -18.65 5.56
C ARG A 95 11.98 -20.09 5.06
N LYS A 96 13.12 -20.74 5.35
CA LYS A 96 13.20 -22.20 5.23
C LYS A 96 12.14 -22.80 6.16
N LYS A 97 11.24 -23.61 5.58
CA LYS A 97 10.25 -24.39 6.34
C LYS A 97 10.93 -25.43 7.21
#